data_AF-A0A1V9U1H5-F1
#
_entry.id   AF-A0A1V9U1H5-F1
#
_cell.length_a   1.000
_cell.length_b   1.000
_cell.length_c   1.000
_cell.angle_alpha   90.00
_cell.angle_beta   90.00
_cell.angle_gamma   90.00
#
_symmetry.space_group_name_H-M   'P 1'
#
loop_
_entity.id
_entity.type
_entity.pdbx_description
1 polymer ?
#
loop_
_entity_poly.entity_id
_entity_poly.type
_entity_poly.pdbx_seq_one_letter_code
_entity_poly.pdbx_strand_id
1 'polypeptide(L)' 'LIQPDLENFRKHTRPRRYDLYDVFNAILYSLATGCQWRELPHDFPEWHTVYRYYDMWRDKPDPTADSLLERL' A
#
# COMPACT_ATOMS: atom_id res chain seq x y z
N LEU A 1 -5.22 -11.64 -9.81
CA LEU A 1 -5.72 -11.53 -8.42
C LEU A 1 -4.51 -11.23 -7.53
N ILE A 2 -4.32 -9.96 -7.17
CA ILE A 2 -3.12 -9.38 -6.49
C ILE A 2 -3.18 -9.47 -4.95
N GLN A 3 -4.34 -9.85 -4.42
CA GLN A 3 -4.61 -10.04 -2.99
C GLN A 3 -3.62 -10.96 -2.26
N PRO A 4 -3.19 -12.13 -2.81
CA PRO A 4 -2.24 -13.00 -2.11
C PRO A 4 -0.81 -12.45 -2.08
N ASP A 5 -0.45 -11.57 -3.01
CA ASP A 5 0.88 -10.95 -3.05
C ASP A 5 0.98 -9.87 -1.95
N LEU A 6 -0.07 -9.06 -1.80
CA LEU A 6 -0.20 -8.07 -0.73
C LEU A 6 -0.23 -8.70 0.68
N GLU A 7 -0.88 -9.86 0.82
CA GLU A 7 -0.98 -10.62 2.07
C GLU A 7 0.39 -11.16 2.55
N ASN A 8 1.30 -11.48 1.61
CA ASN A 8 2.60 -12.11 1.89
C ASN A 8 3.67 -11.14 2.38
N PHE A 9 3.50 -9.83 2.15
CA PHE A 9 4.54 -8.82 2.42
C PHE A 9 4.81 -8.56 3.91
N ARG A 10 3.98 -9.05 4.84
CA ARG A 10 4.16 -8.77 6.27
C ARG A 10 3.91 -9.98 7.17
N LYS A 11 4.88 -10.29 8.03
CA LYS A 11 4.68 -11.20 9.18
C LYS A 11 3.58 -10.64 10.09
N HIS A 12 2.50 -11.40 10.24
CA HIS A 12 1.31 -11.01 10.98
C HIS A 12 1.62 -10.86 12.49
N THR A 13 1.84 -9.63 12.96
CA THR A 13 2.15 -9.35 14.37
C THR A 13 1.02 -8.65 15.14
N ARG A 14 0.03 -8.07 14.44
CA ARG A 14 -1.17 -7.46 15.04
C ARG A 14 -2.38 -7.61 14.11
N PRO A 15 -3.62 -7.79 14.62
CA PRO A 15 -4.83 -7.70 13.80
C PRO A 15 -4.88 -6.36 13.08
N ARG A 16 -5.13 -6.40 11.77
CA ARG A 16 -5.19 -5.22 10.91
C ARG A 16 -6.53 -4.54 11.10
N ARG A 17 -6.50 -3.21 11.32
CA ARG A 17 -7.71 -2.37 11.41
C ARG A 17 -8.28 -2.00 10.04
N TYR A 18 -7.46 -2.06 8.99
CA TYR A 18 -7.79 -1.63 7.63
C TYR A 18 -7.45 -2.76 6.65
N ASP A 19 -8.27 -2.94 5.62
CA ASP A 19 -8.02 -3.90 4.56
C ASP A 19 -6.82 -3.44 3.71
N LEU A 20 -5.96 -4.38 3.31
CA LEU A 20 -4.81 -4.07 2.47
C LEU A 20 -5.24 -3.66 1.06
N TYR A 21 -6.38 -4.16 0.60
CA TYR A 21 -6.94 -3.81 -0.70
C TYR A 21 -7.40 -2.35 -0.73
N ASP A 22 -8.04 -1.86 0.34
CA ASP A 22 -8.42 -0.45 0.45
C ASP A 22 -7.20 0.46 0.50
N VAL A 23 -6.15 0.06 1.22
CA VAL A 23 -4.88 0.79 1.23
C VAL A 23 -4.22 0.81 -0.15
N PHE A 24 -4.23 -0.32 -0.87
CA PHE A 24 -3.69 -0.40 -2.22
C PHE A 24 -4.48 0.47 -3.21
N ASN A 25 -5.81 0.42 -3.14
CA ASN A 25 -6.67 1.27 -3.96
C ASN A 25 -6.48 2.75 -3.64
N ALA A 26 -6.29 3.10 -2.37
CA ALA A 26 -5.98 4.47 -1.94
C ALA A 26 -4.65 4.97 -2.55
N ILE A 27 -3.61 4.14 -2.55
CA ILE A 27 -2.33 4.43 -3.19
C ILE A 27 -2.50 4.57 -4.70
N LEU A 28 -3.18 3.62 -5.34
CA LEU A 28 -3.42 3.63 -6.78
C LEU A 28 -4.21 4.86 -7.20
N TYR A 29 -5.23 5.25 -6.42
CA TYR A 29 -6.03 6.44 -6.65
C TYR A 29 -5.17 7.70 -6.59
N SER A 30 -4.34 7.86 -5.55
CA SER A 30 -3.43 9.00 -5.44
C SER A 30 -2.43 9.06 -6.62
N LEU A 31 -1.88 7.92 -7.03
CA LEU A 31 -0.95 7.83 -8.16
C LEU A 31 -1.62 8.11 -9.52
N ALA A 32 -2.83 7.60 -9.73
CA ALA A 32 -3.57 7.75 -10.99
C ALA A 32 -4.11 9.17 -11.17
N THR A 33 -4.62 9.79 -10.10
CA THR A 33 -5.17 11.15 -10.13
C THR A 33 -4.08 12.21 -9.93
N GLY A 34 -2.94 11.86 -9.34
CA GLY A 34 -1.89 12.81 -8.96
C GLY A 34 -2.28 13.74 -7.81
N CYS A 35 -3.36 13.41 -7.09
CA CYS A 35 -3.86 14.19 -5.95
C CYS A 35 -2.93 14.05 -4.74
N GLN A 36 -2.88 15.11 -3.92
CA GLN A 36 -2.16 15.06 -2.65
C GLN A 36 -2.79 14.03 -1.72
N TRP A 37 -1.96 13.32 -0.94
CA TRP A 37 -2.43 12.32 0.03
C TRP A 37 -3.48 12.87 1.02
N ARG A 38 -3.44 14.16 1.33
CA ARG A 38 -4.37 14.85 2.23
C ARG A 38 -5.76 15.08 1.62
N GLU A 39 -5.87 15.00 0.30
CA GLU A 39 -7.11 15.15 -0.45
C GLU A 39 -7.76 13.79 -0.75
N LEU A 40 -7.28 12.72 -0.12
CA LEU A 40 -7.92 11.43 -0.29
C LEU A 40 -9.38 11.47 0.20
N PRO A 41 -10.32 10.89 -0.57
CA PRO A 41 -11.69 10.71 -0.13
C PRO A 41 -11.77 10.01 1.22
N HIS A 42 -12.69 10.45 2.08
CA HIS A 42 -12.96 9.83 3.39
C HIS A 42 -13.44 8.37 3.32
N ASP A 43 -13.75 7.87 2.12
CA ASP A 43 -14.07 6.46 1.86
C ASP A 43 -12.85 5.55 2.05
N PHE A 44 -11.65 6.10 1.89
CA PHE A 44 -10.39 5.39 2.07
C PHE A 44 -9.86 5.48 3.52
N PRO A 45 -9.00 4.51 3.92
CA PRO A 45 -8.30 4.58 5.20
C PRO A 45 -7.48 5.87 5.34
N GLU A 46 -7.27 6.30 6.58
CA GLU A 46 -6.54 7.53 6.89
C GLU A 46 -5.25 7.66 6.08
N TRP A 47 -5.05 8.81 5.43
CA TRP A 47 -3.91 9.06 4.55
C TRP A 47 -2.55 8.79 5.19
N HIS A 48 -2.43 8.98 6.52
CA HIS A 48 -1.23 8.63 7.29
C HIS A 48 -0.91 7.13 7.23
N THR A 49 -1.94 6.29 7.32
CA THR A 49 -1.81 4.84 7.20
C THR A 49 -1.42 4.50 5.78
N VAL A 50 -2.13 5.05 4.79
CA VAL A 50 -1.87 4.82 3.36
C VAL A 50 -0.43 5.18 2.99
N TYR A 51 0.04 6.37 3.40
CA TYR A 51 1.40 6.82 3.15
C TYR A 51 2.44 5.92 3.83
N ARG A 52 2.18 5.45 5.06
CA ARG A 52 3.06 4.52 5.75
C ARG A 52 3.19 3.18 5.04
N TYR A 53 2.09 2.69 4.44
CA TYR A 53 2.12 1.50 3.61
C TYR A 53 2.82 1.75 2.28
N TYR A 54 2.60 2.91 1.65
CA TYR A 54 3.33 3.32 0.45
C TYR A 54 4.85 3.34 0.69
N ASP A 55 5.29 3.97 1.77
CA ASP A 55 6.71 4.04 2.15
C ASP A 55 7.28 2.63 2.41
N MET A 56 6.55 1.79 3.13
CA MET A 56 6.94 0.40 3.41
C MET A 56 6.98 -0.49 2.16
N TRP A 57 6.13 -0.25 1.16
CA TRP A 57 6.13 -0.99 -0.11
C TRP A 57 7.11 -0.41 -1.13
N ARG A 58 7.49 0.88 -0.97
CA ARG A 58 8.51 1.54 -1.76
C ARG A 58 9.91 1.13 -1.33
N ASP A 59 10.15 1.05 -0.02
CA ASP A 59 11.43 0.61 0.51
C ASP A 59 11.56 -0.91 0.34
N LYS A 60 12.46 -1.34 -0.54
CA LYS A 60 12.79 -2.75 -0.71
C LYS A 60 13.32 -3.26 0.64
N PRO A 61 12.67 -4.26 1.28
CA PRO A 61 13.19 -4.81 2.55
C PRO A 61 14.54 -5.52 2.37
N ASP A 62 14.93 -5.82 1.12
CA ASP A 62 16.19 -6.47 0.76
C ASP A 62 16.73 -5.87 -0.56
N PRO A 63 17.99 -5.41 -0.65
CA PRO A 63 18.58 -4.90 -1.88
C PRO A 63 18.68 -5.94 -3.00
N THR A 64 18.41 -7.22 -2.69
CA THR A 64 18.45 -8.35 -3.62
C THR A 64 17.05 -8.82 -4.06
N ALA A 65 15.98 -8.25 -3.48
CA ALA A 65 14.62 -8.59 -3.84
C ALA A 65 14.13 -7.71 -5.00
N ASP A 66 13.67 -8.35 -6.07
CA ASP A 66 13.04 -7.71 -7.22
C ASP A 66 11.81 -6.90 -6.77
N SER A 67 11.71 -5.63 -7.20
CA SER A 67 10.62 -4.75 -6.76
C SER A 67 9.30 -5.27 -7.32
N LEU A 68 8.25 -5.35 -6.49
CA LEU A 68 6.92 -5.77 -6.96
C LEU A 68 6.34 -4.89 -8.07
N LEU A 69 6.75 -3.62 -8.11
CA LEU A 69 6.37 -2.67 -9.16
C LEU A 69 7.10 -2.91 -10.48
N GLU A 70 8.20 -3.68 -10.47
CA GLU A 70 8.94 -4.09 -11.67
C GLU A 70 8.42 -5.43 -12.23
N ARG A 71 7.58 -6.15 -11.47
CA ARG A 71 7.03 -7.47 -11.83
C ARG A 71 5.61 -7.43 -12.41
N LEU A 72 5.01 -6.24 -12.57
CA LEU A 72 3.70 -6.01 -13.17
C LEU A 72 3.81 -5.36 -14.55
#